data_AF-A0A6J6AWG2-F1
#
_entry.id   AF-A0A6J6AWG2-F1
#
_cell.length_a   1.000
_cell.length_b   1.000
_cell.length_c   1.000
_cell.angle_alpha   90.00
_cell.angle_beta   90.00
_cell.angle_gamma   90.00
#
_symmetry.space_group_name_H-M   'P 1'
#
loop_
_entity.id
_entity.type
_entity.pdbx_description
1 polymer ?
#
loop_
_entity_poly.entity_id
_entity_poly.type
_entity_poly.pdbx_seq_one_letter_code
_entity_poly.pdbx_strand_id
1 'polypeptide(L)'
;MHGSQLQRLVEVMNTLRSPGGCPWDAEQTHESLLKYLLEESYEFVDSVQSGNRIDMREELGDVLLQVYFHARMAEEHPTDPFSIEDIAQGIADKLIRRHPHVFAGVEVRDSQEVLENWEEIKKKEKGRTSPLDGVAMSQPALPLVEKLLYRAEKYGVAVSTPNSVSIDGTADEGAVGQALLAVIAWAHANGIDAEAALRKEAMGIAEQIGPA
;
A
#
# COMPACT_ATOMS: atom_id res chain seq x y z
N MET A 1 20.37 -12.62 27.73
CA MET A 1 19.16 -12.48 26.90
C MET A 1 19.48 -11.43 25.85
N HIS A 2 19.48 -11.78 24.57
CA HIS A 2 19.66 -10.75 23.53
C HIS A 2 18.40 -9.88 23.53
N GLY A 3 18.58 -8.56 23.65
CA GLY A 3 17.48 -7.60 23.58
C GLY A 3 16.77 -7.65 22.22
N SER A 4 15.54 -7.14 22.18
CA SER A 4 14.76 -7.04 20.94
C SER A 4 15.51 -6.20 19.91
N GLN A 5 15.66 -6.70 18.68
CA GLN A 5 16.25 -5.89 17.59
C GLN A 5 15.34 -4.73 17.19
N LEU A 6 14.03 -4.85 17.39
CA LEU A 6 13.08 -3.76 17.20
C LEU A 6 13.34 -2.64 18.21
N GLN A 7 13.58 -2.99 19.48
CA GLN A 7 13.95 -2.01 20.50
C GLN A 7 15.29 -1.34 20.18
N ARG A 8 16.28 -2.11 19.71
CA ARG A 8 17.55 -1.56 19.24
C ARG A 8 17.35 -0.57 18.09
N LEU A 9 16.42 -0.82 17.18
CA LEU A 9 16.11 0.10 16.09
C LEU A 9 15.49 1.42 16.62
N VAL A 10 14.61 1.36 17.63
CA VAL A 10 14.12 2.56 18.34
C VAL A 10 15.29 3.37 18.90
N GLU A 11 16.23 2.71 19.59
CA GLU A 11 17.40 3.36 20.18
C GLU A 11 18.31 4.01 19.12
N VAL A 12 18.50 3.34 17.98
CA VAL A 12 19.26 3.88 16.84
C VAL A 12 18.56 5.14 16.29
N MET A 13 17.26 5.08 16.00
CA MET A 13 16.52 6.23 15.46
C MET A 13 16.48 7.41 16.43
N ASN A 14 16.35 7.13 17.73
CA ASN A 14 16.46 8.14 18.77
C ASN A 14 17.82 8.85 18.72
N THR A 15 18.90 8.09 18.59
CA THR A 15 20.25 8.64 18.53
C THR A 15 20.48 9.46 17.26
N LEU A 16 20.00 8.96 16.12
CA LEU A 16 20.17 9.62 14.82
C LEU A 16 19.45 10.97 14.76
N ARG A 17 18.21 11.06 15.23
CA ARG A 17 17.40 12.28 15.10
C ARG A 17 17.60 13.30 16.23
N SER A 18 18.02 12.87 17.42
CA SER A 18 18.15 13.77 18.57
C SER A 18 19.32 14.77 18.41
N PRO A 19 19.34 15.90 19.16
CA PRO A 19 20.46 16.84 19.14
C PRO A 19 21.81 16.16 19.37
N GLY A 20 22.78 16.42 18.50
CA GLY A 20 24.09 15.75 18.49
C GLY A 20 24.14 14.47 17.62
N GLY A 21 23.01 14.08 17.03
CA GLY A 21 22.90 13.03 16.03
C GLY A 21 23.24 13.50 14.61
N CYS A 22 22.62 12.86 13.62
CA CYS A 22 22.81 13.11 12.21
C CYS A 22 22.02 14.35 11.74
N PRO A 23 22.66 15.38 11.15
CA PRO A 23 21.96 16.56 10.67
C PRO A 23 20.91 16.27 9.60
N TRP A 24 21.18 15.31 8.71
CA TRP A 24 20.24 14.91 7.66
C TRP A 24 18.99 14.27 8.27
N ASP A 25 19.14 13.44 9.29
CA ASP A 25 17.99 12.79 9.94
C ASP A 25 17.13 13.80 10.73
N ALA A 26 17.76 14.81 11.31
CA ALA A 26 17.11 15.86 12.07
C ALA A 26 16.28 16.81 11.18
N GLU A 27 16.69 17.06 9.93
CA GLU A 27 15.99 17.97 9.02
C GLU A 27 14.81 17.32 8.27
N GLN A 28 14.65 15.99 8.33
CA GLN A 28 13.56 15.30 7.63
C GLN A 28 12.17 15.65 8.20
N THR A 29 11.19 15.69 7.31
CA THR A 29 9.76 15.81 7.60
C THR A 29 9.00 14.59 7.06
N HIS A 30 7.72 14.44 7.43
CA HIS A 30 6.89 13.38 6.86
C HIS A 30 6.82 13.47 5.33
N GLU A 31 6.74 14.67 4.78
CA GLU A 31 6.63 14.92 3.35
C GLU A 31 7.92 14.61 2.61
N SER A 32 9.10 14.96 3.17
CA SER A 32 10.38 14.69 2.52
C SER A 32 10.67 13.19 2.41
N LEU A 33 10.14 12.39 3.34
CA LEU A 33 10.34 10.94 3.36
C LEU A 33 9.39 10.12 2.47
N LEU A 34 8.28 10.70 1.99
CA LEU A 34 7.33 9.97 1.15
C LEU A 34 7.98 9.39 -0.12
N LYS A 35 8.95 10.11 -0.68
CA LYS A 35 9.70 9.65 -1.86
C LYS A 35 10.41 8.33 -1.56
N TYR A 36 11.18 8.28 -0.46
CA TYR A 36 11.95 7.09 -0.09
C TYR A 36 11.03 5.92 0.22
N LEU A 37 9.94 6.13 0.99
CA LEU A 37 8.97 5.06 1.25
C LEU A 37 8.39 4.43 -0.04
N LEU A 38 8.15 5.24 -1.07
CA LEU A 38 7.69 4.74 -2.36
C LEU A 38 8.80 3.99 -3.11
N GLU A 39 10.03 4.52 -3.10
CA GLU A 39 11.20 3.87 -3.70
C GLU A 39 11.43 2.48 -3.07
N GLU A 40 11.58 2.39 -1.74
CA GLU A 40 11.81 1.10 -1.05
C GLU A 40 10.66 0.10 -1.26
N SER A 41 9.43 0.60 -1.39
CA SER A 41 8.28 -0.26 -1.68
C SER A 41 8.38 -0.90 -3.07
N TYR A 42 8.92 -0.18 -4.06
CA TYR A 42 9.15 -0.72 -5.41
C TYR A 42 10.40 -1.57 -5.48
N GLU A 43 11.48 -1.22 -4.79
CA GLU A 43 12.67 -2.07 -4.69
C GLU A 43 12.29 -3.43 -4.06
N PHE A 44 11.43 -3.44 -3.03
CA PHE A 44 10.88 -4.69 -2.51
C PHE A 44 10.07 -5.46 -3.57
N VAL A 45 9.23 -4.79 -4.36
CA VAL A 45 8.50 -5.46 -5.46
C VAL A 45 9.47 -6.09 -6.46
N ASP A 46 10.52 -5.39 -6.85
CA ASP A 46 11.52 -5.87 -7.80
C ASP A 46 12.31 -7.06 -7.23
N SER A 47 12.63 -7.04 -5.93
CA SER A 47 13.27 -8.16 -5.24
C SER A 47 12.40 -9.42 -5.21
N VAL A 48 11.07 -9.27 -5.07
CA VAL A 48 10.12 -10.38 -5.12
C VAL A 48 10.02 -10.94 -6.53
N GLN A 49 9.97 -10.08 -7.55
CA GLN A 49 9.86 -10.49 -8.95
C GLN A 49 11.11 -11.21 -9.46
N SER A 50 12.29 -10.75 -9.05
CA SER A 50 13.57 -11.40 -9.37
C SER A 50 13.84 -12.66 -8.52
N GLY A 51 13.05 -12.89 -7.46
CA GLY A 51 13.25 -13.99 -6.52
C GLY A 51 14.49 -13.83 -5.63
N ASN A 52 15.06 -12.62 -5.56
CA ASN A 52 16.25 -12.37 -4.76
C ASN A 52 15.92 -12.24 -3.27
N ARG A 53 16.11 -13.35 -2.54
CA ARG A 53 15.84 -13.44 -1.10
C ARG A 53 16.71 -12.57 -0.20
N ILE A 54 17.88 -12.15 -0.68
CA ILE A 54 18.79 -11.28 0.08
C ILE A 54 18.22 -9.87 0.04
N ASP A 55 18.01 -9.34 -1.16
CA ASP A 55 17.43 -8.01 -1.39
C ASP A 55 16.05 -7.92 -0.74
N MET A 56 15.19 -8.96 -0.85
CA MET A 56 13.90 -8.98 -0.15
C MET A 56 14.00 -8.69 1.36
N ARG A 57 15.09 -9.10 2.02
CA ARG A 57 15.29 -8.83 3.45
C ARG A 57 15.78 -7.41 3.69
N GLU A 58 16.64 -6.92 2.81
CA GLU A 58 17.18 -5.55 2.81
C GLU A 58 16.04 -4.55 2.62
N GLU A 59 15.28 -4.69 1.54
CA GLU A 59 14.17 -3.77 1.21
C GLU A 59 13.04 -3.80 2.25
N LEU A 60 12.73 -4.96 2.83
CA LEU A 60 11.79 -5.02 3.97
C LEU A 60 12.34 -4.30 5.20
N GLY A 61 13.66 -4.30 5.38
CA GLY A 61 14.35 -3.51 6.39
C GLY A 61 14.25 -2.02 6.13
N ASP A 62 14.37 -1.58 4.88
CA ASP A 62 14.27 -0.17 4.51
C ASP A 62 12.83 0.36 4.56
N VAL A 63 11.84 -0.44 4.15
CA VAL A 63 10.42 -0.14 4.42
C VAL A 63 10.17 -0.05 5.93
N LEU A 64 10.76 -0.94 6.74
CA LEU A 64 10.65 -0.89 8.20
C LEU A 64 11.32 0.37 8.78
N LEU A 65 12.48 0.77 8.25
CA LEU A 65 13.17 2.01 8.61
C LEU A 65 12.24 3.21 8.42
N GLN A 66 11.55 3.30 7.27
CA GLN A 66 10.61 4.40 7.03
C GLN A 66 9.51 4.46 8.09
N VAL A 67 8.92 3.31 8.48
CA VAL A 67 7.90 3.26 9.54
C VAL A 67 8.46 3.80 10.87
N TYR A 68 9.69 3.42 11.24
CA TYR A 68 10.34 3.89 12.46
C TYR A 68 10.69 5.38 12.40
N PHE A 69 11.10 5.87 11.23
CA PHE A 69 11.40 7.28 11.02
C PHE A 69 10.15 8.13 11.22
N HIS A 70 9.05 7.77 10.55
CA HIS A 70 7.76 8.46 10.72
C HIS A 70 7.27 8.38 12.17
N ALA A 71 7.39 7.23 12.83
CA ALA A 71 7.02 7.09 14.24
C ALA A 71 7.84 8.02 15.14
N ARG A 72 9.16 8.05 14.97
CA ARG A 72 10.03 8.89 15.80
C ARG A 72 9.76 10.39 15.58
N MET A 73 9.44 10.80 14.35
CA MET A 73 9.01 12.19 14.08
C MET A 73 7.66 12.51 14.73
N ALA A 74 6.72 11.56 14.69
CA ALA A 74 5.39 11.75 15.26
C ALA A 74 5.42 11.96 16.78
N GLU A 75 6.37 11.34 17.49
CA GLU A 75 6.59 11.59 18.92
C GLU A 75 6.91 13.07 19.26
N GLU A 76 7.40 13.84 18.28
CA GLU A 76 7.74 15.26 18.44
C GLU A 76 6.53 16.19 18.21
N HIS A 77 5.39 15.64 17.79
CA HIS A 77 4.21 16.45 17.49
C HIS A 77 3.68 17.13 18.77
N PRO A 78 3.44 18.46 18.76
CA PRO A 78 3.21 19.23 19.99
C PRO A 78 1.89 18.93 20.71
N THR A 79 0.88 18.43 20.00
CA THR A 79 -0.48 18.25 20.54
C THR A 79 -1.05 16.86 20.39
N ASP A 80 -0.43 16.02 19.56
CA ASP A 80 -0.94 14.69 19.21
C ASP A 80 0.23 13.74 18.87
N PRO A 81 1.14 13.50 19.83
CA PRO A 81 2.27 12.60 19.61
C PRO A 81 1.81 11.14 19.63
N PHE A 82 2.44 10.32 18.80
CA PHE A 82 2.31 8.86 18.84
C PHE A 82 3.66 8.20 18.54
N SER A 83 3.86 7.02 19.10
CA SER A 83 5.08 6.23 19.02
C SER A 83 4.93 5.02 18.10
N ILE A 84 6.04 4.29 17.89
CA ILE A 84 6.00 3.00 17.20
C ILE A 84 5.14 1.96 17.93
N GLU A 85 5.06 2.05 19.26
CA GLU A 85 4.22 1.15 20.08
C GLU A 85 2.73 1.44 19.87
N ASP A 86 2.34 2.72 19.74
CA ASP A 86 0.96 3.09 19.43
C ASP A 86 0.54 2.59 18.04
N ILE A 87 1.46 2.69 17.05
CA ILE A 87 1.25 2.14 15.71
C ILE A 87 1.07 0.61 15.79
N ALA A 88 1.98 -0.08 16.49
CA ALA A 88 1.99 -1.53 16.64
C ALA A 88 0.73 -2.04 17.37
N GLN A 89 0.32 -1.36 18.45
CA GLN A 89 -0.91 -1.64 19.15
C GLN A 89 -2.12 -1.44 18.23
N GLY A 90 -2.19 -0.31 17.52
CA GLY A 90 -3.31 0.00 16.62
C GLY A 90 -3.49 -1.05 15.51
N ILE A 91 -2.40 -1.55 14.92
CA ILE A 91 -2.47 -2.63 13.92
C ILE A 91 -2.82 -3.98 14.57
N ALA A 92 -2.23 -4.32 15.72
CA ALA A 92 -2.48 -5.57 16.42
C ALA A 92 -3.93 -5.69 16.87
N ASP A 93 -4.45 -4.68 17.58
CA ASP A 93 -5.84 -4.65 18.06
C ASP A 93 -6.82 -4.72 16.89
N LYS A 94 -6.53 -4.02 15.79
CA LYS A 94 -7.34 -4.11 14.56
C LYS A 94 -7.32 -5.52 13.97
N LEU A 95 -6.17 -6.17 13.90
CA LEU A 95 -6.05 -7.52 13.35
C LEU A 95 -6.78 -8.54 14.24
N ILE A 96 -6.63 -8.45 15.56
CA ILE A 96 -7.32 -9.34 16.51
C ILE A 96 -8.84 -9.20 16.37
N ARG A 97 -9.35 -7.96 16.40
CA ARG A 97 -10.79 -7.69 16.30
C ARG A 97 -11.39 -8.14 14.96
N ARG A 98 -10.61 -8.09 13.87
CA ARG A 98 -11.08 -8.47 12.53
C ARG A 98 -10.82 -9.94 12.14
N HIS A 99 -10.14 -10.72 12.98
CA HIS A 99 -10.02 -12.17 12.83
C HIS A 99 -10.68 -12.91 14.00
N PRO A 100 -11.99 -12.75 14.23
CA PRO A 100 -12.66 -13.44 15.34
C PRO A 100 -12.64 -14.97 15.16
N HIS A 101 -12.41 -15.46 13.94
CA HIS A 101 -12.24 -16.89 13.67
C HIS A 101 -10.91 -17.45 14.17
N VAL A 102 -9.90 -16.60 14.39
CA VAL A 102 -8.63 -16.97 15.02
C VAL A 102 -8.68 -16.69 16.52
N PHE A 103 -9.21 -15.53 16.93
CA PHE A 103 -9.04 -15.02 18.30
C PHE A 103 -10.30 -15.08 19.19
N ALA A 104 -11.47 -15.41 18.64
CA ALA A 104 -12.74 -15.39 19.36
C ALA A 104 -13.65 -16.60 19.08
N GLY A 105 -13.12 -17.65 18.44
CA GLY A 105 -13.82 -18.92 18.23
C GLY A 105 -14.97 -18.89 17.22
N VAL A 106 -15.01 -17.90 16.31
CA VAL A 106 -15.98 -17.90 15.20
C VAL A 106 -15.60 -18.96 14.18
N GLU A 107 -16.51 -19.87 13.84
CA GLU A 107 -16.26 -20.83 12.77
C GLU A 107 -16.47 -20.17 11.40
N VAL A 108 -15.60 -20.52 10.46
CA VAL A 108 -15.65 -20.09 9.05
C VAL A 108 -15.36 -21.31 8.18
N ARG A 109 -16.04 -21.40 7.04
CA ARG A 109 -15.95 -22.55 6.11
C ARG A 109 -14.76 -22.44 5.18
N ASP A 110 -14.45 -21.23 4.72
CA ASP A 110 -13.41 -20.97 3.73
C ASP A 110 -12.89 -19.51 3.80
N SER A 111 -11.94 -19.19 2.92
CA SER A 111 -11.36 -17.84 2.82
C SER A 111 -12.37 -16.79 2.33
N GLN A 112 -13.39 -17.18 1.58
CA GLN A 112 -14.42 -16.25 1.12
C GLN A 112 -15.25 -15.76 2.31
N GLU A 113 -15.68 -16.66 3.19
CA GLU A 113 -16.40 -16.31 4.41
C GLU A 113 -15.54 -15.47 5.38
N VAL A 114 -14.22 -15.69 5.42
CA VAL A 114 -13.28 -14.83 6.16
C VAL A 114 -13.30 -13.40 5.61
N LEU A 115 -13.25 -13.23 4.28
CA LEU A 115 -13.27 -11.92 3.63
C LEU A 115 -14.61 -11.19 3.85
N GLU A 116 -15.72 -11.91 3.78
CA GLU A 116 -17.06 -11.38 4.07
C GLU A 116 -17.14 -10.85 5.51
N ASN A 117 -16.75 -11.67 6.49
CA ASN A 117 -16.70 -11.29 7.90
C ASN A 117 -15.79 -10.08 8.16
N TRP A 118 -14.60 -10.07 7.57
CA TRP A 118 -13.67 -8.95 7.69
C TRP A 118 -14.30 -7.63 7.23
N GLU A 119 -15.00 -7.66 6.11
CA GLU A 119 -15.65 -6.47 5.55
C GLU A 119 -16.87 -6.01 6.36
N GLU A 120 -17.65 -6.93 6.92
CA GLU A 120 -18.74 -6.59 7.85
C GLU A 120 -18.22 -5.87 9.10
N ILE A 121 -17.16 -6.39 9.72
CA ILE A 121 -16.53 -5.79 10.91
C ILE A 121 -16.03 -4.39 10.58
N LYS A 122 -15.32 -4.24 9.45
CA LYS A 122 -14.82 -2.95 8.97
C LYS A 122 -15.95 -1.94 8.70
N LYS A 123 -17.11 -2.39 8.20
CA LYS A 123 -18.28 -1.52 7.99
C LYS A 123 -18.83 -1.00 9.32
N LYS A 124 -18.91 -1.84 10.35
CA LYS A 124 -19.34 -1.47 11.71
C LYS A 124 -18.38 -0.48 12.37
N GLU A 125 -17.07 -0.68 12.21
CA GLU A 125 -16.03 0.17 12.84
C GLU A 125 -15.96 1.58 12.27
N LYS A 126 -15.95 1.71 10.94
CA LYS A 126 -15.58 2.97 10.28
C LYS A 126 -16.75 3.95 10.11
N GLY A 127 -17.98 3.56 10.48
CA GLY A 127 -19.16 4.42 10.32
C GLY A 127 -19.27 5.06 8.92
N ARG A 128 -18.79 4.36 7.88
CA ARG A 128 -18.51 4.96 6.57
C ARG A 128 -19.77 5.59 6.00
N THR A 129 -19.69 6.88 5.72
CA THR A 129 -20.78 7.65 5.10
C THR A 129 -20.61 7.73 3.59
N SER A 130 -19.39 7.49 3.07
CA SER A 130 -19.08 7.54 1.65
C SER A 130 -18.40 6.25 1.14
N PRO A 131 -18.78 5.77 -0.07
CA PRO A 131 -18.06 4.70 -0.77
C PRO A 131 -16.57 4.99 -0.98
N LEU A 132 -16.18 6.27 -1.03
CA LEU A 132 -14.81 6.73 -1.24
C LEU A 132 -13.97 6.78 0.04
N ASP A 133 -14.55 6.53 1.21
CA ASP A 133 -13.83 6.63 2.49
C ASP A 133 -12.61 5.69 2.55
N GLY A 134 -11.42 6.29 2.67
CA GLY A 134 -10.12 5.61 2.70
C GLY A 134 -9.65 5.10 1.33
N VAL A 135 -10.02 5.76 0.24
CA VAL A 135 -9.34 5.64 -1.06
C VAL A 135 -8.21 6.68 -1.08
N ALA A 136 -6.97 6.23 -1.31
CA ALA A 136 -5.82 7.12 -1.45
C ALA A 136 -5.84 7.73 -2.85
N MET A 137 -6.36 8.96 -2.98
CA MET A 137 -6.50 9.62 -4.28
C MET A 137 -5.16 9.97 -4.94
N SER A 138 -4.06 9.95 -4.18
CA SER A 138 -2.70 10.21 -4.64
C SER A 138 -1.97 8.96 -5.16
N GLN A 139 -2.57 7.77 -5.08
CA GLN A 139 -1.95 6.55 -5.60
C GLN A 139 -1.91 6.56 -7.15
N PRO A 140 -1.03 5.76 -7.79
CA PRO A 140 -0.95 5.70 -9.25
C PRO A 140 -2.30 5.40 -9.92
N ALA A 141 -2.47 5.85 -11.16
CA ALA A 141 -3.78 5.85 -11.83
C ALA A 141 -4.39 4.45 -11.99
N LEU A 142 -3.60 3.44 -12.32
CA LEU A 142 -4.02 2.04 -12.44
C LEU A 142 -4.67 1.51 -11.14
N PRO A 143 -3.95 1.44 -10.01
CA PRO A 143 -4.53 1.00 -8.74
C PRO A 143 -5.63 1.95 -8.22
N LEU A 144 -5.60 3.23 -8.58
CA LEU A 144 -6.68 4.17 -8.26
C LEU A 144 -8.00 3.80 -8.94
N VAL A 145 -7.98 3.62 -10.26
CA VAL A 145 -9.17 3.25 -11.03
C VAL A 145 -9.69 1.90 -10.56
N GLU A 146 -8.82 0.90 -10.40
CA GLU A 146 -9.21 -0.41 -9.89
C GLU A 146 -9.88 -0.30 -8.50
N LYS A 147 -9.32 0.52 -7.62
CA LYS A 147 -9.91 0.76 -6.30
C LYS A 147 -11.29 1.42 -6.38
N LEU A 148 -11.47 2.37 -7.30
CA LEU A 148 -12.73 3.07 -7.50
C LEU A 148 -13.81 2.12 -8.07
N LEU A 149 -13.46 1.29 -9.05
CA LEU A 149 -14.37 0.29 -9.62
C LEU A 149 -14.80 -0.74 -8.57
N TYR A 150 -13.85 -1.28 -7.80
CA TYR A 150 -14.15 -2.16 -6.68
C TYR A 150 -15.11 -1.51 -5.66
N ARG A 151 -14.92 -0.21 -5.35
CA ARG A 151 -15.82 0.51 -4.43
C ARG A 151 -17.20 0.72 -5.06
N ALA A 152 -17.26 1.05 -6.34
CA ALA A 152 -18.51 1.26 -7.04
C ALA A 152 -19.38 0.00 -7.00
N GLU A 153 -18.83 -1.15 -7.40
CA GLU A 153 -19.53 -2.44 -7.35
C GLU A 153 -19.97 -2.79 -5.93
N LYS A 154 -19.04 -2.68 -4.97
CA LYS A 154 -19.29 -3.03 -3.57
C LYS A 154 -20.45 -2.25 -2.95
N TYR A 155 -20.58 -0.97 -3.29
CA TYR A 155 -21.61 -0.10 -2.73
C TYR A 155 -22.80 0.08 -3.68
N GLY A 156 -22.88 -0.68 -4.78
CA GLY A 156 -23.96 -0.61 -5.75
C GLY A 156 -24.07 0.74 -6.47
N VAL A 157 -22.95 1.47 -6.59
CA VAL A 157 -22.90 2.75 -7.30
C VAL A 157 -22.66 2.47 -8.78
N ALA A 158 -23.60 2.91 -9.62
CA ALA A 158 -23.43 2.81 -11.07
C ALA A 158 -22.32 3.74 -11.53
N VAL A 159 -21.29 3.18 -12.16
CA VAL A 159 -20.21 3.91 -12.82
C VAL A 159 -20.18 3.50 -14.29
N SER A 160 -20.10 4.49 -15.18
CA SER A 160 -20.00 4.24 -16.62
C SER A 160 -18.53 4.07 -17.00
N THR A 161 -18.18 2.90 -17.55
CA THR A 161 -16.90 2.64 -18.18
C THR A 161 -17.09 2.38 -19.68
N PRO A 162 -16.13 2.72 -20.54
CA PRO A 162 -16.24 2.37 -21.95
C PRO A 162 -16.19 0.85 -22.12
N ASN A 163 -17.03 0.31 -23.00
CA ASN A 163 -17.15 -1.14 -23.24
C ASN A 163 -16.20 -1.66 -24.33
N SER A 164 -15.49 -0.76 -25.01
CA SER A 164 -14.58 -1.09 -26.10
C SER A 164 -13.46 -0.07 -26.18
N VAL A 165 -12.29 -0.54 -26.57
CA VAL A 165 -11.12 0.28 -26.88
C VAL A 165 -11.01 0.39 -28.40
N SER A 166 -10.78 1.59 -28.93
CA SER A 166 -10.29 1.77 -30.30
C SER A 166 -9.05 2.65 -30.26
N ILE A 167 -7.94 2.11 -30.75
CA ILE A 167 -6.63 2.81 -30.85
C ILE A 167 -6.33 3.25 -32.28
N ASP A 168 -7.24 2.99 -33.23
CA ASP A 168 -7.04 3.24 -34.66
C ASP A 168 -7.32 4.71 -35.06
N GLY A 169 -7.64 5.58 -34.10
CA GLY A 169 -8.00 6.98 -34.30
C GLY A 169 -6.91 7.98 -33.90
N THR A 170 -7.25 9.27 -33.90
CA THR A 170 -6.36 10.31 -33.38
C THR A 170 -6.16 10.13 -31.88
N ALA A 171 -4.90 9.99 -31.47
CA ALA A 171 -4.53 9.92 -30.06
C ALA A 171 -4.51 11.33 -29.45
N ASP A 172 -5.57 11.67 -28.72
CA ASP A 172 -5.59 12.78 -27.76
C ASP A 172 -5.67 12.24 -26.32
N GLU A 173 -5.46 13.12 -25.34
CA GLU A 173 -5.44 12.76 -23.91
C GLU A 173 -6.73 12.07 -23.46
N GLY A 174 -7.89 12.50 -23.99
CA GLY A 174 -9.18 11.93 -23.67
C GLY A 174 -9.36 10.53 -24.26
N ALA A 175 -8.98 10.34 -25.53
CA ALA A 175 -9.04 9.06 -26.22
C ALA A 175 -8.15 8.01 -25.53
N VAL A 176 -6.91 8.38 -25.18
CA VAL A 176 -5.98 7.50 -24.46
C VAL A 176 -6.51 7.19 -23.05
N GLY A 177 -7.01 8.19 -22.32
CA GLY A 177 -7.59 8.00 -20.99
C GLY A 177 -8.77 7.03 -20.99
N GLN A 178 -9.69 7.15 -21.96
CA GLN A 178 -10.82 6.22 -22.09
C GLN A 178 -10.38 4.81 -22.48
N ALA A 179 -9.39 4.69 -23.37
CA ALA A 179 -8.83 3.39 -23.74
C ALA A 179 -8.23 2.67 -22.50
N LEU A 180 -7.41 3.38 -21.71
CA LEU A 180 -6.85 2.83 -20.48
C LEU A 180 -7.93 2.46 -19.46
N LEU A 181 -8.93 3.32 -19.25
CA LEU A 181 -10.06 3.03 -18.35
C LEU A 181 -10.82 1.76 -18.78
N ALA A 182 -11.05 1.57 -20.07
CA ALA A 182 -11.73 0.38 -20.59
C ALA A 182 -10.92 -0.90 -20.36
N VAL A 183 -9.59 -0.85 -20.55
CA VAL A 183 -8.70 -2.00 -20.26
C VAL A 183 -8.70 -2.32 -18.75
N ILE A 184 -8.62 -1.31 -17.89
CA ILE A 184 -8.65 -1.51 -16.43
C ILE A 184 -10.00 -2.08 -15.99
N ALA A 185 -11.11 -1.56 -16.53
CA ALA A 185 -12.44 -2.08 -16.25
C ALA A 185 -12.61 -3.54 -16.70
N TRP A 186 -12.06 -3.88 -17.87
CA TRP A 186 -12.03 -5.25 -18.36
C TRP A 186 -11.20 -6.17 -17.44
N ALA A 187 -10.01 -5.73 -17.02
CA ALA A 187 -9.17 -6.48 -16.08
C ALA A 187 -9.89 -6.71 -14.73
N HIS A 188 -10.48 -5.64 -14.16
CA HIS A 188 -11.26 -5.68 -12.93
C HIS A 188 -12.42 -6.68 -13.00
N ALA A 189 -13.20 -6.65 -14.09
CA ALA A 189 -14.31 -7.58 -14.32
C ALA A 189 -13.88 -9.05 -14.43
N ASN A 190 -12.59 -9.31 -14.67
CA ASN A 190 -12.00 -10.65 -14.78
C ASN A 190 -11.09 -11.00 -13.58
N GLY A 191 -11.05 -10.16 -12.53
CA GLY A 191 -10.22 -10.40 -11.35
C GLY A 191 -8.72 -10.33 -11.63
N ILE A 192 -8.30 -9.55 -12.62
CA ILE A 192 -6.91 -9.33 -13.00
C ILE A 192 -6.44 -7.98 -12.47
N ASP A 193 -5.32 -7.97 -11.74
CA ASP A 193 -4.63 -6.74 -11.32
C ASP A 193 -3.93 -6.12 -12.55
N ALA A 194 -4.43 -4.96 -12.97
CA ALA A 194 -3.97 -4.30 -14.20
C ALA A 194 -2.57 -3.71 -14.04
N GLU A 195 -2.21 -3.23 -12.85
CA GLU A 195 -0.89 -2.68 -12.54
C GLU A 195 0.17 -3.80 -12.60
N ALA A 196 -0.10 -4.94 -11.96
CA ALA A 196 0.78 -6.09 -11.99
C ALA A 196 0.95 -6.66 -13.41
N ALA A 197 -0.15 -6.72 -14.18
CA ALA A 197 -0.11 -7.17 -15.57
C ALA A 197 0.76 -6.26 -16.44
N LEU A 198 0.57 -4.93 -16.36
CA LEU A 198 1.36 -3.98 -17.14
C LEU A 198 2.83 -3.95 -16.70
N ARG A 199 3.10 -4.06 -15.40
CA ARG A 199 4.47 -4.13 -14.87
C ARG A 199 5.23 -5.32 -15.43
N LYS A 200 4.58 -6.49 -15.55
CA LYS A 200 5.19 -7.66 -16.17
C LYS A 200 5.61 -7.41 -17.62
N GLU A 201 4.76 -6.75 -18.41
CA GLU A 201 5.10 -6.37 -19.78
C GLU A 201 6.24 -5.33 -19.82
N ALA A 202 6.25 -4.37 -18.89
CA ALA A 202 7.33 -3.40 -18.76
C ALA A 202 8.68 -4.06 -18.47
N MET A 203 8.72 -5.11 -17.63
CA MET A 203 9.93 -5.91 -17.41
C MET A 203 10.40 -6.60 -18.69
N GLY A 204 9.49 -7.18 -19.47
CA GLY A 204 9.83 -7.77 -20.77
C GLY A 204 10.37 -6.75 -21.78
N ILE A 205 9.93 -5.49 -21.72
CA ILE A 205 10.50 -4.38 -22.52
C ILE A 205 11.89 -4.01 -22.00
N ALA A 206 12.08 -3.94 -20.68
CA ALA A 206 13.36 -3.61 -20.07
C ALA A 206 14.46 -4.63 -20.46
N GLU A 207 14.13 -5.92 -20.49
CA GLU A 207 15.02 -6.98 -20.97
C GLU A 207 15.46 -6.78 -22.43
N GLN A 208 14.60 -6.23 -23.29
CA GLN A 208 14.94 -5.95 -24.69
C GLN A 208 15.89 -4.76 -24.84
N ILE A 209 15.91 -3.84 -23.87
CA ILE A 209 16.76 -2.64 -23.88
C ILE A 209 18.13 -2.95 -23.24
N GLY A 210 18.16 -3.87 -22.28
CA GLY A 210 19.37 -4.24 -21.54
C GLY A 210 20.51 -4.74 -22.44
N PRO A 211 21.78 -4.60 -22.03
CA PRO A 211 22.91 -5.12 -22.78
C PRO A 211 22.79 -6.64 -22.93
N ALA A 212 23.04 -7.14 -24.14
CA ALA A 212 23.06 -8.56 -24.48
C ALA A 212 24.13 -9.36 -23.71
#